data_AF-A0A4R8ERC4-F1
#
_entry.id   AF-A0A4R8ERC4-F1
#
_cell.length_a   1.000
_cell.length_b   1.000
_cell.length_c   1.000
_cell.angle_alpha   90.00
_cell.angle_beta   90.00
_cell.angle_gamma   90.00
#
_symmetry.space_group_name_H-M   'P 1'
#
loop_
_entity.id
_entity.type
_entity.pdbx_description
1 polymer ?
#
loop_
_entity_poly.entity_id
_entity_poly.type
_entity_poly.pdbx_seq_one_letter_code
_entity_poly.pdbx_strand_id
1 'polypeptide(L)'
;MDTYQLIHKEILELSQCKFIEEKANLLFLGSLGAGKTHISVAIGIQACKKGKTVSFFTAANLGNILVEMQEERQLTKFQKKLSKVDLLIIDELGYVQLSDQVTQLMFQIFSERYEKCKKLYNFIVNF
;
A
#
# COMPACT_ATOMS: atom_id res chain seq x y z
N MET A 1 24.50 6.56 18.23
CA MET A 1 23.92 7.85 17.75
C MET A 1 23.54 7.76 16.27
N ASP A 2 24.09 6.80 15.53
CA ASP A 2 24.03 6.74 14.06
C ASP A 2 22.71 6.19 13.48
N THR A 3 22.01 5.32 14.20
CA THR A 3 20.77 4.68 13.74
C THR A 3 19.63 5.68 13.54
N TYR A 4 19.51 6.69 14.41
CA TYR A 4 18.48 7.73 14.31
C TYR A 4 18.72 8.69 13.14
N GLN A 5 19.98 9.01 12.84
CA GLN A 5 20.32 9.83 11.67
C GLN A 5 20.05 9.08 10.36
N LEU A 6 20.28 7.77 10.32
CA LEU A 6 19.98 6.92 9.17
C LEU A 6 18.47 6.91 8.87
N ILE A 7 17.64 6.68 9.91
CA ILE A 7 16.17 6.68 9.79
C ILE A 7 15.65 8.05 9.32
N HIS A 8 16.18 9.15 9.86
CA HIS A 8 15.75 10.49 9.47
C HIS A 8 16.09 10.80 7.99
N LYS A 9 17.26 10.37 7.52
CA LYS A 9 17.67 10.53 6.12
C LYS A 9 16.78 9.71 5.18
N GLU A 10 16.49 8.45 5.53
CA GLU A 10 15.58 7.60 4.76
C GLU A 10 14.18 8.20 4.68
N ILE A 11 13.62 8.71 5.79
CA ILE A 11 12.31 9.36 5.79
C ILE A 11 12.31 10.62 4.91
N LEU A 12 13.37 11.43 4.96
CA LEU A 12 13.51 12.60 4.09
C LEU A 12 13.55 12.21 2.61
N GLU A 13 14.26 11.15 2.25
CA GLU A 13 14.29 10.64 0.87
C GLU A 13 12.90 10.12 0.44
N LEU A 14 12.21 9.37 1.29
CA LEU A 14 10.84 8.91 1.05
C LEU A 14 9.85 10.06 0.87
N SER A 15 10.03 11.18 1.59
CA SER A 15 9.20 12.38 1.45
C SER A 15 9.30 13.03 0.06
N GLN A 16 10.36 12.75 -0.69
CA GLN A 16 10.49 13.22 -2.07
C GLN A 16 9.61 12.43 -3.04
N CYS A 17 9.06 11.29 -2.62
CA CYS A 17 8.21 10.39 -3.41
C CYS A 17 8.87 9.81 -4.68
N LYS A 18 10.21 9.86 -4.78
CA LYS A 18 10.96 9.31 -5.94
C LYS A 18 10.71 7.82 -6.15
N PHE A 19 10.52 7.08 -5.07
CA PHE A 19 10.16 5.66 -5.11
C PHE A 19 8.87 5.39 -5.92
N ILE A 20 7.95 6.35 -6.05
CA ILE A 20 6.75 6.26 -6.91
C ILE A 20 7.11 6.29 -8.40
N GLU A 21 8.09 7.11 -8.76
CA GLU A 21 8.57 7.22 -10.14
C GLU A 21 9.44 6.01 -10.52
N GLU A 22 10.26 5.56 -9.57
CA GLU A 22 11.13 4.38 -9.68
C GLU A 22 10.36 3.06 -9.57
N LYS A 23 9.10 3.09 -9.14
CA LYS A 23 8.21 1.93 -8.95
C LYS A 23 8.78 0.92 -7.95
N ALA A 24 9.33 1.44 -6.86
CA ALA A 24 9.89 0.65 -5.78
C ALA A 24 8.86 0.45 -4.66
N ASN A 25 8.49 -0.80 -4.39
CA ASN A 25 7.64 -1.16 -3.26
C ASN A 25 8.34 -0.86 -1.94
N LEU A 26 7.57 -0.44 -0.93
CA LEU A 26 8.07 -0.23 0.43
C LEU A 26 7.46 -1.27 1.38
N LEU A 27 8.28 -1.79 2.27
CA LEU A 27 7.84 -2.69 3.31
C LEU A 27 8.36 -2.13 4.63
N PHE A 28 7.47 -1.75 5.53
CA PHE A 28 7.86 -1.32 6.87
C PHE A 28 7.72 -2.47 7.84
N LEU A 29 8.84 -2.86 8.42
CA LEU A 29 8.93 -3.88 9.44
C LEU A 29 9.34 -3.23 10.76
N GLY A 30 8.70 -3.63 11.85
CA GLY A 30 9.02 -3.11 13.17
C GLY A 30 7.99 -3.55 14.21
N SER A 31 8.29 -3.32 15.48
CA SER A 31 7.35 -3.61 16.57
C SER A 31 6.07 -2.76 16.50
N LEU A 32 5.05 -3.18 17.24
CA LEU A 32 3.85 -2.37 17.47
C LEU A 32 4.25 -1.01 18.07
N GLY A 33 3.65 0.07 17.60
CA GLY A 33 3.96 1.43 18.07
C GLY A 33 5.21 2.07 17.47
N ALA A 34 5.94 1.40 16.57
CA ALA A 34 7.11 1.96 15.88
C ALA A 34 6.80 3.08 14.85
N GLY A 35 5.54 3.50 14.72
CA GLY A 35 5.15 4.62 13.85
C GLY A 35 4.99 4.27 12.36
N LYS A 36 4.96 2.99 11.98
CA LYS A 36 4.85 2.54 10.57
C LYS A 36 3.64 3.13 9.86
N THR A 37 2.45 3.04 10.47
CA THR A 37 1.22 3.67 9.97
C THR A 37 1.38 5.18 9.83
N HIS A 38 1.98 5.84 10.81
CA HIS A 38 2.18 7.29 10.80
C HIS A 38 3.06 7.72 9.62
N ILE A 39 4.18 7.02 9.40
CA ILE A 39 5.07 7.27 8.26
C ILE A 39 4.36 6.98 6.94
N SER A 40 3.61 5.88 6.86
CA SER A 40 2.84 5.51 5.66
C SER A 40 1.86 6.60 5.25
N VAL A 41 1.10 7.11 6.23
CA VAL A 41 0.12 8.18 6.04
C VAL A 41 0.83 9.49 5.67
N ALA A 42 1.94 9.83 6.33
CA ALA A 42 2.71 11.03 6.02
C ALA A 42 3.23 11.02 4.57
N ILE A 43 3.74 9.88 4.11
CA ILE A 43 4.16 9.67 2.72
C ILE A 43 2.97 9.80 1.78
N GLY A 44 1.82 9.20 2.11
CA GLY A 44 0.59 9.32 1.33
C GLY A 44 0.13 10.78 1.19
N ILE A 45 0.15 11.55 2.28
CA ILE A 45 -0.17 12.99 2.26
C ILE A 45 0.80 13.76 1.35
N GLN A 46 2.10 13.45 1.41
CA GLN A 46 3.09 14.10 0.54
C GLN A 46 2.90 13.73 -0.93
N ALA A 47 2.57 12.48 -1.23
CA ALA A 47 2.23 12.07 -2.59
C ALA A 47 1.00 12.83 -3.11
N CYS A 48 -0.06 12.97 -2.30
CA CYS A 48 -1.21 13.80 -2.64
C CYS A 48 -0.83 15.26 -2.92
N LYS A 49 0.03 15.87 -2.10
CA LYS A 49 0.53 17.24 -2.31
C LYS A 49 1.30 17.40 -3.62
N LYS A 50 1.90 16.33 -4.12
CA LYS A 50 2.59 16.25 -5.43
C LYS A 50 1.65 15.87 -6.59
N GLY A 51 0.34 15.89 -6.37
CA GLY A 51 -0.67 15.58 -7.39
C GLY A 51 -0.82 14.09 -7.71
N LYS A 52 -0.31 13.20 -6.86
CA LYS A 52 -0.46 11.75 -7.00
C LYS A 52 -1.77 11.29 -6.37
N THR A 53 -2.46 10.36 -7.02
CA THR A 53 -3.65 9.71 -6.49
C THR A 53 -3.26 8.62 -5.50
N VAL A 54 -3.81 8.67 -4.29
CA VAL A 54 -3.46 7.73 -3.21
C VAL A 54 -4.71 7.00 -2.72
N SER A 55 -4.58 5.71 -2.41
CA SER A 55 -5.59 4.96 -1.68
C SER A 55 -4.96 4.27 -0.48
N PHE A 56 -5.69 4.25 0.63
CA PHE A 56 -5.27 3.65 1.88
C PHE A 56 -6.35 2.68 2.35
N PHE A 57 -5.93 1.48 2.76
CA PHE A 57 -6.81 0.50 3.39
C PHE A 57 -6.05 -0.22 4.50
N THR A 58 -6.75 -0.69 5.54
CA THR A 58 -6.24 -1.82 6.32
C THR A 58 -6.47 -3.11 5.53
N ALA A 59 -5.64 -4.14 5.76
CA ALA A 59 -5.80 -5.44 5.10
C ALA A 59 -7.21 -6.02 5.32
N ALA A 60 -7.73 -5.94 6.55
CA ALA A 60 -9.07 -6.40 6.89
C ALA A 60 -10.18 -5.67 6.11
N ASN A 61 -10.11 -4.34 6.05
CA ASN A 61 -11.09 -3.55 5.32
C ASN A 61 -11.03 -3.81 3.81
N LEU A 62 -9.83 -3.88 3.24
CA LEU A 62 -9.68 -4.21 1.82
C LEU A 62 -10.24 -5.61 1.53
N GLY A 63 -9.99 -6.59 2.40
CA GLY A 63 -10.55 -7.93 2.28
C GLY A 63 -12.08 -7.93 2.22
N ASN A 64 -12.74 -7.23 3.14
CA ASN A 64 -14.20 -7.12 3.16
C ASN A 64 -14.74 -6.48 1.87
N ILE A 65 -14.14 -5.37 1.43
CA ILE A 65 -14.54 -4.70 0.18
C ILE A 65 -14.36 -5.64 -1.01
N LEU A 66 -13.30 -6.45 -1.05
CA LEU A 66 -13.07 -7.36 -2.17
C LEU A 66 -14.10 -8.48 -2.23
N VAL A 67 -14.50 -9.02 -1.09
CA VAL A 67 -15.58 -10.01 -1.01
C VAL A 67 -16.89 -9.39 -1.48
N GLU A 68 -17.26 -8.23 -0.96
CA GLU A 68 -18.49 -7.50 -1.35
C GLU A 68 -18.51 -7.20 -2.86
N MET A 69 -17.42 -6.65 -3.40
CA MET A 69 -17.33 -6.37 -4.84
C MET A 69 -17.37 -7.65 -5.69
N GLN A 70 -16.89 -8.79 -5.18
CA GLN A 70 -17.01 -10.08 -5.87
C GLN A 70 -18.48 -10.54 -5.90
N GLU A 71 -19.19 -10.46 -4.78
CA GLU A 71 -20.60 -10.81 -4.65
C GLU A 71 -21.49 -9.94 -5.55
N GLU A 72 -21.21 -8.64 -5.61
CA GLU A 72 -21.92 -7.69 -6.48
C GLU A 72 -21.49 -7.75 -7.96
N ARG A 73 -20.55 -8.64 -8.33
CA ARG A 73 -19.96 -8.70 -9.68
C ARG A 73 -19.29 -7.40 -10.14
N GLN A 74 -18.83 -6.59 -9.20
CA GLN A 74 -18.12 -5.33 -9.42
C GLN A 74 -16.59 -5.46 -9.25
N LEU A 75 -16.08 -6.64 -8.88
CA LEU A 75 -14.66 -6.87 -8.57
C LEU A 75 -13.71 -6.35 -9.66
N THR A 76 -13.96 -6.68 -10.92
CA THR A 76 -13.11 -6.21 -12.04
C THR A 76 -13.12 -4.69 -12.18
N LYS A 77 -14.26 -4.03 -11.93
CA LYS A 77 -14.36 -2.56 -11.96
C LYS A 77 -13.57 -1.96 -10.80
N PHE A 78 -13.65 -2.54 -9.62
CA PHE A 78 -12.89 -2.11 -8.45
C PHE A 78 -11.38 -2.30 -8.63
N GLN A 79 -10.94 -3.48 -9.12
CA GLN A 79 -9.55 -3.76 -9.48
C GLN A 79 -9.01 -2.75 -10.51
N LYS A 80 -9.80 -2.42 -11.54
CA LYS A 80 -9.47 -1.36 -12.52
C LYS A 80 -9.41 0.05 -11.92
N LYS A 81 -10.16 0.33 -10.86
CA LYS A 81 -10.08 1.61 -10.14
C LYS A 81 -8.79 1.65 -9.33
N LEU A 82 -8.49 0.59 -8.57
CA LEU A 82 -7.24 0.48 -7.83
C LEU A 82 -6.04 0.55 -8.75
N SER A 83 -6.02 -0.12 -9.91
CA SER A 83 -4.88 -0.11 -10.83
C SER A 83 -4.52 1.28 -11.39
N LYS A 84 -5.42 2.27 -11.25
CA LYS A 84 -5.16 3.65 -11.68
C LYS A 84 -4.54 4.54 -10.60
N VAL A 85 -4.54 4.12 -9.33
CA VAL A 85 -4.00 4.95 -8.24
C VAL A 85 -2.49 4.94 -8.23
N ASP A 86 -1.88 6.10 -7.95
CA ASP A 86 -0.44 6.29 -7.89
C ASP A 86 0.26 5.58 -6.74
N LEU A 87 -0.43 5.47 -5.61
CA LEU A 87 0.09 4.85 -4.40
C LEU A 87 -1.05 4.10 -3.70
N LEU A 88 -0.81 2.84 -3.34
CA LEU A 88 -1.77 2.02 -2.60
C LEU A 88 -1.12 1.57 -1.29
N ILE A 89 -1.58 2.13 -0.18
CA ILE A 89 -1.10 1.79 1.15
C ILE A 89 -2.02 0.70 1.72
N ILE A 90 -1.43 -0.38 2.22
CA ILE A 90 -2.15 -1.49 2.86
C ILE A 90 -1.56 -1.70 4.25
N ASP A 91 -2.25 -1.17 5.25
CA ASP A 91 -1.83 -1.26 6.63
C ASP A 91 -2.24 -2.58 7.29
N GLU A 92 -1.55 -2.94 8.37
CA GLU A 92 -1.88 -4.08 9.24
C GLU A 92 -1.96 -5.45 8.53
N LEU A 93 -1.18 -5.64 7.47
CA LEU A 93 -1.10 -6.93 6.78
C LEU A 93 -0.36 -7.93 7.69
N GLY A 94 -1.11 -8.83 8.32
CA GLY A 94 -0.57 -9.85 9.23
C GLY A 94 -1.11 -9.79 10.66
N TYR A 95 -1.88 -8.76 11.03
CA TYR A 95 -2.56 -8.72 12.34
C TYR A 95 -3.89 -9.48 12.35
N VAL A 96 -4.47 -9.75 11.18
CA VAL A 96 -5.75 -10.46 11.03
C VAL A 96 -5.53 -11.71 10.19
N GLN A 97 -6.09 -12.84 10.64
CA GLN A 97 -6.17 -14.05 9.83
C GLN A 97 -7.14 -13.79 8.68
N LEU A 98 -6.60 -13.68 7.47
CA LEU A 98 -7.40 -13.55 6.26
C LEU A 98 -7.96 -14.92 5.88
N SER A 99 -9.22 -14.96 5.43
CA SER A 99 -9.76 -16.18 4.83
C SER A 99 -9.01 -16.52 3.53
N ASP A 100 -9.10 -17.78 3.08
CA ASP A 100 -8.49 -18.20 1.82
C ASP A 100 -9.02 -17.38 0.63
N GLN A 101 -10.32 -17.06 0.63
CA GLN A 101 -10.94 -16.23 -0.38
C GLN A 101 -10.33 -14.82 -0.40
N VAL A 102 -10.22 -14.17 0.75
CA VAL A 102 -9.62 -12.83 0.85
C VAL A 102 -8.15 -12.86 0.42
N THR A 103 -7.42 -13.89 0.84
CA THR A 103 -6.00 -14.07 0.48
C THR A 103 -5.83 -14.19 -1.04
N GLN A 104 -6.67 -14.99 -1.71
CA GLN A 104 -6.66 -15.11 -3.17
C GLN A 104 -7.00 -13.79 -3.87
N LEU A 105 -8.02 -13.07 -3.39
CA LEU A 105 -8.42 -11.77 -3.96
C LEU A 105 -7.33 -10.71 -3.80
N MET A 106 -6.69 -10.64 -2.64
CA MET A 106 -5.55 -9.75 -2.41
C MET A 106 -4.36 -10.14 -3.30
N PHE A 107 -4.06 -11.45 -3.43
CA PHE A 107 -3.02 -11.92 -4.33
C PHE A 107 -3.26 -11.50 -5.78
N GLN A 108 -4.51 -11.58 -6.26
CA GLN A 108 -4.85 -11.07 -7.60
C GLN A 108 -4.51 -9.59 -7.75
N ILE A 109 -4.81 -8.74 -6.77
CA ILE A 109 -4.45 -7.32 -6.80
C ILE A 109 -2.95 -7.13 -6.81
N PHE A 110 -2.21 -7.86 -5.96
CA PHE A 110 -0.76 -7.78 -5.91
C PHE A 110 -0.12 -8.21 -7.22
N SER A 111 -0.56 -9.33 -7.79
CA SER A 111 -0.05 -9.90 -9.04
C SER A 111 -0.40 -9.05 -10.26
N GLU A 112 -1.63 -8.55 -10.36
CA GLU A 112 -2.00 -7.61 -11.43
C GLU A 112 -1.15 -6.35 -11.38
N ARG A 113 -0.79 -5.92 -10.17
CA ARG A 113 0.07 -4.77 -9.96
C ARG A 113 1.54 -5.10 -10.25
N TYR A 114 1.98 -6.33 -10.01
CA TYR A 114 3.34 -6.79 -10.32
C TYR A 114 3.58 -7.06 -11.81
N GLU A 115 2.63 -7.69 -12.52
CA GLU A 115 2.86 -8.22 -13.88
C GLU A 115 2.49 -7.25 -15.02
N LYS A 116 1.45 -6.40 -14.88
CA LYS A 116 0.85 -5.76 -16.06
C LYS A 116 1.46 -4.45 -16.54
N CYS A 117 2.19 -3.65 -15.75
CA CYS A 117 2.68 -2.37 -16.29
C CYS A 117 3.75 -1.68 -15.45
N LYS A 118 4.65 -1.01 -16.20
CA LYS A 118 5.53 0.10 -15.81
C LYS A 118 4.77 1.35 -15.29
N LYS A 119 3.64 1.17 -14.62
CA LYS A 119 2.81 2.14 -13.89
C LYS A 119 2.13 1.27 -12.83
N LEU A 120 2.30 1.38 -11.52
CA LEU A 120 2.59 2.55 -10.70
C LEU A 120 2.21 2.09 -9.29
N TYR A 121 2.99 1.27 -8.61
CA TYR A 121 2.51 0.65 -7.37
C TYR A 121 3.62 0.59 -6.36
N ASN A 122 3.50 1.43 -5.34
CA ASN A 122 4.20 1.16 -4.10
C ASN A 122 3.15 0.73 -3.11
N PHE A 123 3.30 -0.49 -2.64
CA PHE A 123 2.65 -0.88 -1.41
C PHE A 123 3.48 -0.32 -0.27
N ILE A 124 2.80 0.11 0.78
CA ILE A 124 3.40 0.15 2.09
C ILE A 124 2.64 -0.91 2.87
N VAL A 125 3.37 -1.96 3.23
CA VAL A 125 2.88 -3.05 4.05
C VAL A 125 3.48 -2.89 5.44
N ASN A 126 2.64 -2.89 6.46
CA ASN A 126 3.06 -2.82 7.86
C ASN A 126 2.66 -4.13 8.56
N PHE A 127 3.68 -4.85 9.04
CA PHE A 127 3.53 -6.01 9.96
C PHE A 127 3.61 -5.58 11.41
#